data_AF-A0A497TRI6-F1
#
_entry.id   AF-A0A497TRI6-F1
#
_cell.length_a   1.000
_cell.length_b   1.000
_cell.length_c   1.000
_cell.angle_alpha   90.00
_cell.angle_beta   90.00
_cell.angle_gamma   90.00
#
_symmetry.space_group_name_H-M   'P 1'
#
loop_
_entity.id
_entity.type
_entity.pdbx_description
1 polymer ?
#
loop_
_entity_poly.entity_id
_entity_poly.type
_entity_poly.pdbx_seq_one_letter_code
_entity_poly.pdbx_strand_id
1 'polypeptide(L)'
;TYLDLTGDSVGTKKVEIYYPGKRPAYVNVAVGSDPQVVVSGGTGGTYEKAVKITTPVAKLASEVDTSALTSDLILIGGPCANSLVATLLSAEGITCDNWNYTKGIIKEIENAFDSGHKALIVAGTTGSDTRELAAMVMQGTTCYEDGPC
;
A
#
# COMPACT_ATOMS: atom_id res chain seq x y z
N THR A 1 17.62 -20.49 12.25
CA THR A 1 18.64 -20.49 11.19
C THR A 1 19.99 -20.38 11.86
N TYR A 2 20.89 -21.32 11.61
CA TYR A 2 22.26 -21.27 12.09
C TYR A 2 23.20 -21.53 10.91
N LEU A 3 24.41 -20.99 10.99
CA LEU A 3 25.43 -21.09 9.95
C LEU A 3 26.61 -21.88 10.54
N ASP A 4 26.87 -23.07 10.00
CA ASP A 4 27.97 -23.91 10.45
C ASP A 4 29.01 -24.07 9.34
N LEU A 5 30.29 -24.06 9.71
CA LEU A 5 31.40 -24.19 8.78
C LEU A 5 32.05 -25.55 9.01
N THR A 6 31.72 -26.52 8.17
CA THR A 6 32.26 -27.88 8.28
C THR A 6 33.34 -28.14 7.23
N GLY A 7 34.54 -28.52 7.68
CA GLY A 7 35.61 -29.03 6.81
C GLY A 7 36.98 -29.05 7.47
N ASP A 8 37.84 -29.99 7.06
CA ASP A 8 39.25 -30.06 7.50
C ASP A 8 40.13 -29.00 6.84
N SER A 9 41.30 -28.74 7.41
CA SER A 9 42.17 -27.60 7.08
C SER A 9 42.82 -27.63 5.69
N VAL A 10 42.49 -28.61 4.82
CA VAL A 10 43.17 -28.76 3.51
C VAL A 10 42.19 -29.04 2.34
N GLY A 11 40.90 -29.28 2.59
CA GLY A 11 39.90 -29.51 1.55
C GLY A 11 38.91 -28.35 1.27
N THR A 12 38.21 -28.42 0.13
CA THR A 12 37.10 -27.54 -0.26
C THR A 12 36.07 -27.43 0.86
N LYS A 13 35.87 -26.22 1.41
CA LYS A 13 34.86 -25.97 2.45
C LYS A 13 33.46 -25.96 1.84
N LYS A 14 32.51 -26.69 2.45
CA LYS A 14 31.11 -26.69 2.04
C LYS A 14 30.32 -25.75 2.95
N VAL A 15 29.38 -25.00 2.37
CA VAL A 15 28.42 -24.17 3.11
C VAL A 15 27.06 -24.84 2.99
N GLU A 16 26.58 -25.42 4.09
CA GLU A 16 25.23 -26.01 4.16
C GLU A 16 24.27 -25.02 4.83
N ILE A 17 23.19 -24.67 4.13
CA ILE A 17 22.19 -23.72 4.62
C ILE A 17 20.94 -24.52 5.00
N TYR A 18 20.68 -24.64 6.31
CA TYR A 18 19.45 -25.27 6.81
C TYR A 18 18.35 -24.23 7.03
N TYR A 19 17.23 -24.40 6.30
CA TYR A 19 16.04 -23.57 6.43
C TYR A 19 14.81 -24.42 6.82
N PRO A 20 14.25 -24.24 8.03
CA PRO A 20 13.04 -24.97 8.42
C PRO A 20 11.79 -24.35 7.78
N GLY A 21 11.13 -25.08 6.89
CA GLY A 21 9.81 -24.73 6.32
C GLY A 21 9.69 -24.90 4.80
N LYS A 22 8.46 -24.77 4.27
CA LYS A 22 8.14 -24.85 2.82
C LYS A 22 8.16 -23.48 2.11
N ARG A 23 8.99 -22.53 2.54
CA ARG A 23 9.11 -21.20 1.91
C ARG A 23 10.46 -21.09 1.19
N PRO A 24 10.55 -20.42 0.03
CA PRO A 24 11.83 -20.23 -0.64
C PRO A 24 12.73 -19.33 0.22
N ALA A 25 13.99 -19.75 0.42
CA ALA A 25 15.02 -18.98 1.08
C ALA A 25 16.08 -18.56 0.06
N TYR A 26 16.40 -17.27 0.03
CA TYR A 26 17.40 -16.70 -0.87
C TYR A 26 18.60 -16.22 -0.05
N VAL A 27 19.81 -16.64 -0.41
CA VAL A 27 21.06 -16.24 0.23
C VAL A 27 22.10 -15.93 -0.85
N ASN A 28 22.76 -14.78 -0.73
CA ASN A 28 23.93 -14.45 -1.52
C ASN A 28 25.19 -14.88 -0.75
N VAL A 29 26.06 -15.69 -1.36
CA VAL A 29 27.34 -16.12 -0.78
C VAL A 29 28.48 -15.59 -1.65
N ALA A 30 29.43 -14.89 -1.04
CA ALA A 30 30.66 -14.43 -1.70
C ALA A 30 31.87 -14.99 -0.94
N VAL A 31 32.85 -15.52 -1.67
CA VAL A 31 34.06 -16.14 -1.10
C VAL A 31 35.29 -15.55 -1.82
N GLY A 32 36.20 -14.93 -1.07
CA GLY A 32 37.40 -14.28 -1.59
C GLY A 32 38.19 -13.57 -0.48
N SER A 33 39.36 -13.00 -0.80
CA SER A 33 40.22 -12.29 0.16
C SER A 33 39.69 -10.91 0.57
N ASP A 34 38.76 -10.33 -0.19
CA ASP A 34 37.97 -9.13 0.15
C ASP A 34 36.61 -9.17 -0.56
N PRO A 35 35.64 -9.97 -0.08
CA PRO A 35 34.35 -10.13 -0.75
C PRO A 35 33.47 -8.89 -0.51
N GLN A 36 33.29 -8.07 -1.54
CA GLN A 36 32.35 -6.95 -1.54
C GLN A 36 30.96 -7.44 -1.99
N VAL A 37 30.01 -7.55 -1.06
CA VAL A 37 28.59 -7.77 -1.42
C VAL A 37 27.98 -6.41 -1.75
N VAL A 38 28.19 -5.95 -2.98
CA VAL A 38 27.60 -4.71 -3.46
C VAL A 38 26.14 -4.99 -3.79
N VAL A 39 25.22 -4.46 -2.97
CA VAL A 39 23.79 -4.40 -3.28
C VAL A 39 23.52 -3.22 -4.24
N SER A 40 24.32 -3.09 -5.30
CA SER A 40 24.07 -2.13 -6.36
C SER A 40 23.10 -2.77 -7.34
N GLY A 41 21.92 -2.17 -7.49
CA GLY A 41 20.86 -2.58 -8.40
C GLY A 41 21.38 -2.96 -9.78
N GLY A 42 21.60 -4.26 -9.97
CA GLY A 42 21.92 -4.86 -11.24
C GLY A 42 20.63 -5.09 -12.01
N THR A 43 20.58 -4.48 -13.20
CA THR A 43 19.73 -4.76 -14.36
C THR A 43 18.80 -5.97 -14.21
N GLY A 44 17.49 -5.72 -14.08
CA GLY A 44 16.46 -6.71 -14.44
C GLY A 44 15.48 -7.15 -13.35
N GLY A 45 15.42 -6.48 -12.21
CA GLY A 45 14.37 -6.74 -11.20
C GLY A 45 13.74 -5.44 -10.71
N THR A 46 12.43 -5.32 -10.84
CA THR A 46 11.64 -4.31 -10.12
C THR A 46 11.79 -4.60 -8.63
N TYR A 47 12.53 -3.75 -7.91
CA TYR A 47 12.58 -3.81 -6.45
C TYR A 47 11.75 -2.65 -5.90
N GLU A 48 10.78 -2.98 -5.05
CA GLU A 48 10.02 -2.02 -4.26
C GLU A 48 10.97 -1.41 -3.23
N LYS A 49 11.57 -0.26 -3.55
CA LYS A 49 12.34 0.52 -2.58
C LYS A 49 11.34 1.15 -1.62
N ALA A 50 11.46 0.87 -0.32
CA ALA A 50 10.76 1.64 0.70
C ALA A 50 11.21 3.11 0.62
N VAL A 51 10.44 3.93 -0.10
CA VAL A 51 10.67 5.37 -0.16
C VAL A 51 10.27 5.93 1.19
N LYS A 52 11.24 6.58 1.85
CA LYS A 52 10.95 7.29 3.10
C LYS A 52 9.92 8.37 2.79
N ILE A 53 8.80 8.33 3.50
CA ILE A 53 7.77 9.35 3.41
C ILE A 53 8.37 10.65 3.96
N THR A 54 8.74 11.57 3.07
CA THR A 54 9.39 12.86 3.41
C THR A 54 8.38 13.97 3.69
N THR A 55 7.12 13.77 3.31
CA THR A 55 6.01 14.70 3.51
C THR A 55 4.88 13.99 4.25
N PRO A 56 4.11 14.68 5.12
CA PRO A 56 2.94 14.09 5.75
C PRO A 56 1.99 13.52 4.68
N VAL A 57 1.76 12.20 4.72
CA VAL A 57 0.82 11.50 3.82
C VAL A 57 -0.63 11.66 4.25
N ALA A 58 -0.85 11.87 5.54
CA ALA A 58 -2.16 12.25 6.06
C ALA A 58 -2.24 13.77 6.05
N LYS A 59 -2.95 14.32 5.07
CA LYS A 59 -3.37 15.72 5.03
C LYS A 59 -4.85 15.81 5.33
N LEU A 60 -5.27 16.91 5.94
CA LEU A 60 -6.68 17.22 6.06
C LEU A 60 -7.26 17.52 4.67
N ALA A 61 -8.54 17.24 4.48
CA ALA A 61 -9.26 17.53 3.24
C ALA A 61 -9.08 19.00 2.78
N SER A 62 -9.00 19.95 3.72
CA SER A 62 -8.79 21.38 3.43
C SER A 62 -7.35 21.74 3.04
N GLU A 63 -6.39 20.84 3.23
CA GLU A 63 -4.97 21.04 2.91
C GLU A 63 -4.58 20.45 1.55
N VAL A 64 -5.53 19.82 0.86
CA VAL A 64 -5.35 19.26 -0.47
C VAL A 64 -5.91 20.26 -1.49
N ASP A 65 -5.03 20.76 -2.35
CA ASP A 65 -5.44 21.56 -3.50
C ASP A 65 -5.91 20.64 -4.62
N THR A 66 -7.22 20.61 -4.84
CA THR A 66 -7.85 19.78 -5.88
C THR A 66 -7.63 20.31 -7.29
N SER A 67 -7.21 21.57 -7.44
CA SER A 67 -6.93 22.18 -8.76
C SER A 67 -5.56 21.84 -9.31
N ALA A 68 -4.66 21.32 -8.46
CA ALA A 68 -3.29 20.97 -8.80
C ALA A 68 -2.91 19.60 -8.20
N LEU A 69 -3.74 18.59 -8.43
CA LEU A 69 -3.42 17.23 -8.03
C LEU A 69 -2.24 16.70 -8.85
N THR A 70 -1.22 16.20 -8.14
CA THR A 70 -0.01 15.63 -8.75
C THR A 70 0.12 14.12 -8.51
N SER A 71 -0.86 13.50 -7.84
CA SER A 71 -0.76 12.12 -7.34
C SER A 71 -2.16 11.55 -7.08
N ASP A 72 -2.24 10.22 -7.09
CA ASP A 72 -3.44 9.50 -6.69
C ASP A 72 -3.74 9.67 -5.20
N LEU A 73 -5.01 9.64 -4.84
CA LEU A 73 -5.48 9.93 -3.49
C LEU A 73 -6.17 8.72 -2.85
N ILE A 74 -6.00 8.59 -1.53
CA ILE A 74 -6.88 7.75 -0.71
C ILE A 74 -7.61 8.68 0.24
N LEU A 75 -8.92 8.79 0.05
CA LEU A 75 -9.79 9.68 0.81
C LEU A 75 -10.51 8.86 1.88
N ILE A 76 -10.19 9.14 3.14
CA ILE A 76 -10.75 8.42 4.28
C ILE A 76 -11.79 9.31 4.97
N GLY A 77 -12.96 8.74 5.24
CA GLY A 77 -14.07 9.39 5.93
C GLY A 77 -15.31 9.55 5.04
N GLY A 78 -16.48 9.49 5.66
CA GLY A 78 -17.76 9.70 4.97
C GLY A 78 -17.94 11.14 4.46
N PRO A 79 -18.91 11.37 3.56
CA PRO A 79 -19.18 12.70 2.98
C PRO A 79 -19.58 13.74 4.04
N CYS A 80 -20.05 13.32 5.21
CA CYS A 80 -20.35 14.22 6.33
C CYS A 80 -19.10 14.78 7.01
N ALA A 81 -17.97 14.05 6.96
CA ALA A 81 -16.74 14.38 7.68
C ALA A 81 -15.61 14.84 6.75
N ASN A 82 -15.67 14.50 5.46
CA ASN A 82 -14.67 14.83 4.47
C ASN A 82 -15.30 15.52 3.25
N SER A 83 -15.01 16.81 3.07
CA SER A 83 -15.56 17.64 1.99
C SER A 83 -15.14 17.20 0.60
N LEU A 84 -13.96 16.56 0.46
CA LEU A 84 -13.48 16.02 -0.81
C LEU A 84 -14.30 14.79 -1.23
N VAL A 85 -14.59 13.92 -0.26
CA VAL A 85 -15.47 12.76 -0.46
C VAL A 85 -16.88 13.23 -0.81
N ALA A 86 -17.41 14.24 -0.11
CA ALA A 86 -18.70 14.83 -0.42
C ALA A 86 -18.78 15.34 -1.86
N THR A 87 -17.73 16.04 -2.33
CA THR A 87 -17.68 16.59 -3.69
C THR A 87 -17.73 15.46 -4.72
N LEU A 88 -16.89 14.43 -4.56
CA LEU A 88 -16.82 13.32 -5.51
C LEU A 88 -18.10 12.48 -5.54
N LEU A 89 -18.66 12.15 -4.37
CA LEU A 89 -19.88 11.36 -4.27
C LEU A 89 -21.14 12.14 -4.69
N SER A 90 -21.14 13.46 -4.55
CA SER A 90 -22.26 14.30 -5.00
C SER A 90 -22.50 14.24 -6.49
N ALA A 91 -21.44 14.01 -7.30
CA ALA A 91 -21.55 13.81 -8.74
C ALA A 91 -22.37 12.56 -9.10
N GLU A 92 -22.44 11.59 -8.18
CA GLU A 92 -23.21 10.36 -8.31
C GLU A 92 -24.56 10.44 -7.56
N GLY A 93 -24.88 11.62 -7.02
CA GLY A 93 -26.08 11.85 -6.23
C GLY A 93 -26.00 11.28 -4.81
N ILE A 94 -24.83 10.85 -4.33
CA ILE A 94 -24.63 10.40 -2.95
C ILE A 94 -24.14 11.57 -2.10
N THR A 95 -24.81 11.81 -1.00
CA THR A 95 -24.57 12.92 -0.08
C THR A 95 -24.62 12.41 1.36
N CYS A 96 -24.29 13.27 2.32
CA CYS A 96 -24.45 12.94 3.74
C CYS A 96 -25.91 12.61 4.10
N ASP A 97 -26.87 13.33 3.53
CA ASP A 97 -28.29 13.25 3.93
C ASP A 97 -29.02 12.03 3.37
N ASN A 98 -28.58 11.52 2.22
CA ASN A 98 -29.15 10.32 1.59
C ASN A 98 -28.23 9.10 1.72
N TRP A 99 -27.31 9.13 2.68
CA TRP A 99 -26.41 8.02 2.98
C TRP A 99 -27.19 6.82 3.51
N ASN A 100 -27.32 5.77 2.69
CA ASN A 100 -28.13 4.58 3.00
C ASN A 100 -27.31 3.27 3.00
N TYR A 101 -26.01 3.37 3.27
CA TYR A 101 -25.12 2.20 3.36
C TYR A 101 -25.10 1.63 4.76
N THR A 102 -25.00 0.30 4.88
CA THR A 102 -25.07 -0.38 6.18
C THR A 102 -23.82 -0.07 6.97
N LYS A 103 -22.66 -0.30 6.34
CA LYS A 103 -21.35 -0.06 6.93
C LYS A 103 -20.64 1.11 6.27
N GLY A 104 -20.89 1.29 4.98
CA GLY A 104 -20.28 2.34 4.15
C GLY A 104 -19.74 1.75 2.87
N ILE A 105 -18.92 2.50 2.14
CA ILE A 105 -18.44 2.13 0.81
C ILE A 105 -16.93 2.21 0.68
N ILE A 106 -16.39 1.34 -0.18
CA ILE A 106 -15.07 1.50 -0.76
C ILE A 106 -15.28 1.66 -2.27
N LYS A 107 -14.76 2.73 -2.85
CA LYS A 107 -14.97 3.05 -4.26
C LYS A 107 -13.75 3.69 -4.90
N GLU A 108 -13.37 3.21 -6.07
CA GLU A 108 -12.37 3.87 -6.92
C GLU A 108 -13.05 4.84 -7.90
N ILE A 109 -12.51 6.05 -8.00
CA ILE A 109 -12.88 7.06 -8.98
C ILE A 109 -11.68 7.29 -9.89
N GLU A 110 -11.84 7.02 -11.18
CA GLU A 110 -10.71 7.00 -12.12
C GLU A 110 -10.19 8.38 -12.52
N ASN A 111 -11.06 9.40 -12.46
CA ASN A 111 -10.72 10.78 -12.81
C ASN A 111 -11.24 11.73 -11.74
N ALA A 112 -10.62 11.70 -10.57
CA ALA A 112 -11.02 12.53 -9.44
C ALA A 112 -10.72 14.01 -9.74
N PHE A 113 -11.73 14.87 -9.54
CA PHE A 113 -11.62 16.33 -9.72
C PHE A 113 -11.13 16.76 -11.12
N ASP A 114 -11.44 15.98 -12.17
CA ASP A 114 -11.00 16.24 -13.55
C ASP A 114 -9.47 16.35 -13.73
N SER A 115 -8.71 15.75 -12.81
CA SER A 115 -7.24 15.86 -12.76
C SER A 115 -6.49 14.79 -13.56
N GLY A 116 -7.18 13.75 -14.03
CA GLY A 116 -6.56 12.56 -14.61
C GLY A 116 -5.96 11.59 -13.58
N HIS A 117 -6.10 11.87 -12.29
CA HIS A 117 -5.64 11.02 -11.18
C HIS A 117 -6.78 10.22 -10.55
N LYS A 118 -6.43 9.08 -9.96
CA LYS A 118 -7.38 8.18 -9.30
C LYS A 118 -7.60 8.61 -7.85
N ALA A 119 -8.81 8.40 -7.33
CA ALA A 119 -9.11 8.50 -5.91
C ALA A 119 -9.81 7.25 -5.40
N LEU A 120 -9.26 6.64 -4.35
CA LEU A 120 -9.92 5.59 -3.60
C LEU A 120 -10.65 6.21 -2.40
N ILE A 121 -11.97 6.13 -2.40
CA ILE A 121 -12.83 6.56 -1.32
C ILE A 121 -13.00 5.40 -0.34
N VAL A 122 -12.80 5.68 0.95
CA VAL A 122 -13.05 4.79 2.07
C VAL A 122 -13.96 5.52 3.05
N ALA A 123 -15.27 5.32 2.89
CA ALA A 123 -16.29 6.12 3.56
C ALA A 123 -17.20 5.22 4.39
N GLY A 124 -17.03 5.22 5.71
CA GLY A 124 -17.91 4.51 6.64
C GLY A 124 -19.08 5.35 7.11
N THR A 125 -20.18 4.69 7.48
CA THR A 125 -21.35 5.33 8.12
C THR A 125 -20.96 5.91 9.48
N THR A 126 -20.14 5.20 10.25
CA THR A 126 -19.55 5.69 11.50
C THR A 126 -18.02 5.74 11.44
N GLY A 127 -17.41 6.39 12.43
CA GLY A 127 -15.95 6.38 12.59
C GLY A 127 -15.37 4.99 12.92
N SER A 128 -16.17 4.07 13.47
CA SER A 128 -15.75 2.68 13.66
C SER A 128 -15.76 1.94 12.32
N ASP A 129 -16.84 2.09 11.56
CA ASP A 129 -16.98 1.44 10.25
C ASP A 129 -15.91 1.91 9.27
N THR A 130 -15.56 3.21 9.30
CA THR A 130 -14.48 3.77 8.48
C THR A 130 -13.14 3.10 8.79
N ARG A 131 -12.84 2.77 10.06
CA ARG A 131 -11.62 2.05 10.44
C ARG A 131 -11.64 0.61 9.95
N GLU A 132 -12.78 -0.05 10.04
CA GLU A 132 -12.93 -1.43 9.56
C GLU A 132 -12.79 -1.50 8.04
N LEU A 133 -13.40 -0.58 7.30
CA LEU A 133 -13.23 -0.47 5.85
C LEU A 133 -11.78 -0.15 5.47
N ALA A 134 -11.11 0.76 6.20
CA ALA A 134 -9.69 1.02 5.97
C ALA A 134 -8.82 -0.22 6.22
N ALA A 135 -9.15 -1.05 7.22
CA ALA A 135 -8.46 -2.31 7.46
C ALA A 135 -8.69 -3.34 6.34
N MET A 136 -9.86 -3.32 5.68
CA MET A 136 -10.12 -4.14 4.49
C MET A 136 -9.29 -3.67 3.29
N VAL A 137 -9.15 -2.36 3.08
CA VAL A 137 -8.27 -1.80 2.03
C VAL A 137 -6.83 -2.24 2.23
N MET A 138 -6.34 -2.26 3.48
CA MET A 138 -4.99 -2.77 3.79
C MET A 138 -4.81 -4.26 3.47
N GLN A 139 -5.91 -5.03 3.39
CA GLN A 139 -5.90 -6.44 3.01
C GLN A 139 -6.10 -6.66 1.50
N GLY A 140 -6.24 -5.59 0.73
CA GLY A 140 -6.39 -5.63 -0.74
C GLY A 140 -7.83 -5.51 -1.25
N THR A 141 -8.80 -5.15 -0.41
CA THR A 141 -10.18 -4.88 -0.86
C THR A 141 -10.27 -3.50 -1.49
N THR A 142 -10.65 -3.42 -2.76
CA THR A 142 -10.73 -2.15 -3.53
C THR A 142 -12.15 -1.65 -3.78
N CYS A 143 -13.17 -2.42 -3.37
CA CYS A 143 -14.59 -2.11 -3.59
C CYS A 143 -15.43 -2.74 -2.47
N TYR A 144 -16.47 -2.04 -2.00
CA TYR A 144 -17.38 -2.53 -0.96
C TYR A 144 -18.71 -1.76 -1.00
N GLU A 145 -19.84 -2.49 -0.94
CA GLU A 145 -21.24 -2.01 -0.93
C GLU A 145 -21.70 -1.07 -2.07
N ASP A 146 -20.83 -0.68 -3.02
CA ASP A 146 -21.19 0.20 -4.14
C ASP A 146 -20.90 -0.42 -5.53
N GLY A 147 -21.85 -1.19 -6.05
CA GLY A 147 -21.81 -1.75 -7.40
C GLY A 147 -20.87 -2.96 -7.60
N PRO A 148 -20.79 -3.52 -8.83
CA PRO A 148 -19.93 -4.67 -9.10
C PRO A 148 -18.45 -4.28 -9.00
N CYS A 149 -17.80 -4.84 -7.99
CA CYS A 149 -16.44 -5.35 -8.09
C CYS A 149 -16.32 -6.33 -9.29
#